data_AF-A0AAP8GEU8-F1
#
_entry.id   AF-A0AAP8GEU8-F1
#
_cell.length_a   1.000
_cell.length_b   1.000
_cell.length_c   1.000
_cell.angle_alpha   90.00
_cell.angle_beta   90.00
_cell.angle_gamma   90.00
#
_symmetry.space_group_name_H-M   'P 1'
#
loop_
_entity.id
_entity.type
_entity.pdbx_description
1 polymer ?
#
loop_
_entity_poly.entity_id
_entity_poly.type
_entity_poly.pdbx_seq_one_letter_code
_entity_poly.pdbx_strand_id
1 'polypeptide(L)'
;NLNMLNKINFVMKLPLISGYFQLFKTYFVTNELVLFSKNGITLQSIVDVYINHSSDPFRQFLGKYLLTYSEMGYGLPQILEKLKCFKPQLIKFVLQGEKRGKLEVELKLYSQILVKQI
;
A
#
# COMPACT_ATOMS: atom_id res chain seq x y z
N ASN A 1 -0.19 -0.04 -16.14
CA ASN A 1 0.97 0.62 -16.75
C ASN A 1 2.26 -0.04 -16.29
N LEU A 2 2.80 -0.96 -17.10
CA LEU A 2 4.11 -1.60 -16.91
C LEU A 2 5.24 -0.59 -16.62
N ASN A 3 5.10 0.65 -17.14
CA ASN A 3 6.03 1.75 -16.91
C ASN A 3 6.26 2.07 -15.41
N MET A 4 5.21 2.14 -14.58
CA MET A 4 5.38 2.53 -13.17
C MET A 4 6.08 1.45 -12.34
N LEU A 5 5.79 0.17 -12.60
CA LEU A 5 6.49 -0.94 -11.95
C LEU A 5 8.00 -0.92 -12.27
N ASN A 6 8.36 -0.63 -13.53
CA ASN A 6 9.76 -0.49 -13.92
C ASN A 6 10.44 0.69 -13.22
N LYS A 7 9.76 1.85 -13.12
CA LYS A 7 10.26 3.01 -12.36
C LYS A 7 10.50 2.67 -10.89
N ILE A 8 9.55 2.00 -10.25
CA ILE A 8 9.69 1.53 -8.87
C ILE A 8 10.91 0.61 -8.76
N ASN A 9 11.00 -0.41 -9.60
CA ASN A 9 12.10 -1.37 -9.59
C ASN A 9 13.46 -0.70 -9.83
N PHE A 10 13.52 0.36 -10.64
CA PHE A 10 14.73 1.14 -10.86
C PHE A 10 15.14 1.92 -9.61
N VAL A 11 14.21 2.66 -8.99
CA VAL A 11 14.47 3.40 -7.74
C VAL A 11 14.91 2.45 -6.62
N MET A 12 14.33 1.25 -6.56
CA MET A 12 14.68 0.24 -5.57
C MET A 12 16.11 -0.33 -5.70
N LYS A 13 16.80 -0.11 -6.83
CA LYS A 13 18.21 -0.49 -7.00
C LYS A 13 19.19 0.52 -6.40
N LEU A 14 18.73 1.72 -6.03
CA LEU A 14 19.57 2.79 -5.51
C LEU A 14 19.55 2.77 -3.97
N PRO A 15 20.62 2.32 -3.28
CA PRO A 15 20.58 2.02 -1.85
C PRO A 15 20.26 3.25 -0.98
N LEU A 16 20.76 4.43 -1.34
CA LEU A 16 20.52 5.67 -0.58
C LEU A 16 19.09 6.20 -0.74
N ILE A 17 18.51 6.09 -1.94
CA ILE A 17 17.19 6.68 -2.28
C ILE A 17 16.06 5.72 -1.92
N SER A 18 16.27 4.42 -2.12
CA SER A 18 15.28 3.37 -1.90
C SER A 18 14.74 3.36 -0.45
N GLY A 19 15.60 3.63 0.53
CA GLY A 19 15.21 3.68 1.95
C GLY A 19 14.14 4.74 2.22
N TYR A 20 14.37 5.97 1.77
CA TYR A 20 13.44 7.10 1.91
C TYR A 20 12.19 6.92 1.02
N PHE A 21 12.38 6.46 -0.22
CA PHE A 21 11.26 6.18 -1.12
C PHE A 21 10.30 5.15 -0.53
N GLN A 22 10.84 4.06 0.05
CA GLN A 22 10.01 3.08 0.74
C GLN A 22 9.28 3.67 1.93
N LEU A 23 9.96 4.46 2.75
CA LEU A 23 9.34 5.09 3.92
C LEU A 23 8.16 5.97 3.51
N PHE A 24 8.39 6.86 2.53
CA PHE A 24 7.34 7.75 2.02
C PHE A 24 6.17 6.98 1.41
N LYS A 25 6.44 5.98 0.55
CA LYS A 25 5.38 5.16 -0.06
C LYS A 25 4.61 4.32 0.95
N THR A 26 5.29 3.82 1.98
CA THR A 26 4.66 3.10 3.07
C THR A 26 3.76 4.03 3.88
N TYR A 27 4.25 5.20 4.27
CA TYR A 27 3.46 6.19 5.00
C TYR A 27 2.22 6.61 4.22
N PHE A 28 2.39 6.92 2.94
CA PHE A 28 1.31 7.27 2.03
C PHE A 28 0.22 6.18 1.99
N VAL A 29 0.59 4.94 1.61
CA VAL A 29 -0.38 3.84 1.52
C VAL A 29 -1.01 3.49 2.86
N THR A 30 -0.24 3.56 3.96
CA THR A 30 -0.77 3.30 5.30
C THR A 30 -1.88 4.29 5.64
N ASN A 31 -1.70 5.58 5.38
CA ASN A 31 -2.74 6.58 5.63
C ASN A 31 -3.97 6.39 4.75
N GLU A 32 -3.79 6.05 3.46
CA GLU A 32 -4.93 5.76 2.59
C GLU A 32 -5.73 4.55 3.11
N LEU A 33 -5.04 3.48 3.50
CA LEU A 33 -5.67 2.28 4.06
C LEU A 33 -6.36 2.54 5.40
N VAL A 34 -5.86 3.45 6.25
CA VAL A 34 -6.59 3.89 7.45
C VAL A 34 -7.91 4.55 7.08
N LEU A 35 -7.90 5.46 6.09
CA LEU A 35 -9.12 6.14 5.62
C LEU A 35 -10.13 5.15 5.05
N PHE A 36 -9.68 4.14 4.32
CA PHE A 36 -10.55 3.09 3.80
C PHE A 36 -11.10 2.19 4.91
N SER A 37 -10.26 1.78 5.86
CA SER A 37 -10.65 0.82 6.91
C SER A 37 -11.76 1.35 7.83
N LYS A 38 -11.86 2.67 8.02
CA LYS A 38 -12.85 3.31 8.91
C LYS A 38 -14.31 3.01 8.56
N ASN A 39 -14.60 2.63 7.32
CA ASN A 39 -15.96 2.40 6.82
C ASN A 39 -16.22 0.94 6.38
N GLY A 40 -15.35 -0.02 6.76
CA GLY A 40 -15.48 -1.42 6.29
C GLY A 40 -15.27 -1.58 4.78
N ILE A 41 -14.50 -0.68 4.17
CA ILE A 41 -14.30 -0.60 2.73
C ILE A 41 -13.52 -1.83 2.27
N THR A 42 -14.08 -2.54 1.30
CA THR A 42 -13.49 -3.75 0.71
C THR A 42 -12.32 -3.40 -0.20
N LEU A 43 -11.46 -4.39 -0.50
CA LEU A 43 -10.40 -4.24 -1.50
C LEU A 43 -10.94 -3.71 -2.84
N GLN A 44 -12.14 -4.14 -3.24
CA GLN A 44 -12.77 -3.73 -4.49
C GLN A 44 -13.07 -2.23 -4.51
N SER A 45 -13.52 -1.67 -3.39
CA SER A 45 -13.79 -0.24 -3.28
C SER A 45 -12.51 0.59 -3.29
N ILE A 46 -11.40 0.09 -2.72
CA ILE A 46 -10.08 0.72 -2.82
C ILE A 46 -9.62 0.76 -4.29
N VAL A 47 -9.78 -0.37 -4.99
CA VAL A 47 -9.48 -0.49 -6.42
C VAL A 47 -10.28 0.53 -7.22
N ASP A 48 -11.59 0.63 -7.00
CA ASP A 48 -12.47 1.56 -7.69
C ASP A 48 -12.04 3.03 -7.48
N VAL A 49 -11.81 3.43 -6.22
CA VAL A 49 -11.32 4.79 -5.90
C VAL A 49 -9.99 5.09 -6.60
N TYR A 50 -9.05 4.14 -6.58
CA TYR A 50 -7.74 4.34 -7.19
C TYR A 50 -7.76 4.36 -8.72
N ILE A 51 -8.63 3.61 -9.37
CA ILE A 51 -8.71 3.54 -10.83
C ILE A 51 -9.58 4.66 -11.40
N ASN A 52 -10.77 4.87 -10.83
CA ASN A 52 -11.82 5.70 -11.43
C ASN A 52 -11.90 7.11 -10.83
N HIS A 53 -11.39 7.31 -9.61
CA HIS A 53 -11.55 8.57 -8.87
C HIS A 53 -10.22 9.25 -8.50
N SER A 54 -9.09 8.78 -9.03
CA SER A 54 -7.77 9.36 -8.78
C SER A 54 -7.10 9.83 -10.06
N SER A 55 -6.57 11.05 -10.05
CA SER A 55 -5.65 11.56 -11.08
C SER A 55 -4.18 11.26 -10.79
N ASP A 56 -3.85 10.80 -9.57
CA ASP A 56 -2.47 10.44 -9.21
C ASP A 56 -2.02 9.16 -9.95
N PRO A 57 -0.91 9.21 -10.72
CA PRO A 57 -0.45 8.06 -11.50
C PRO A 57 -0.04 6.86 -10.64
N PHE A 58 0.43 7.08 -9.41
CA PHE A 58 0.81 5.98 -8.52
C PHE A 58 -0.42 5.26 -7.97
N ARG A 59 -1.46 5.99 -7.56
CA ARG A 59 -2.77 5.42 -7.17
C ARG A 59 -3.39 4.65 -8.32
N GLN A 60 -3.47 5.21 -9.53
CA GLN A 60 -3.99 4.49 -10.69
C GLN A 60 -3.20 3.20 -10.99
N PHE A 61 -1.87 3.26 -10.87
CA PHE A 61 -1.04 2.07 -10.97
C PHE A 61 -1.36 1.04 -9.88
N LEU A 62 -1.42 1.49 -8.62
CA LEU A 62 -1.66 0.64 -7.46
C LEU A 62 -3.06 0.01 -7.51
N GLY A 63 -4.09 0.75 -7.91
CA GLY A 63 -5.44 0.22 -8.11
C GLY A 63 -5.48 -0.89 -9.17
N LYS A 64 -4.83 -0.67 -10.33
CA LYS A 64 -4.71 -1.70 -11.37
C LYS A 64 -3.92 -2.92 -10.86
N TYR A 65 -2.85 -2.70 -10.10
CA TYR A 65 -2.04 -3.77 -9.51
C TYR A 65 -2.85 -4.59 -8.50
N LEU A 66 -3.59 -3.92 -7.61
CA LEU A 66 -4.49 -4.56 -6.64
C LEU A 66 -5.57 -5.38 -7.34
N LEU A 67 -6.24 -4.82 -8.36
CA LEU A 67 -7.25 -5.52 -9.15
C LEU A 67 -6.69 -6.82 -9.74
N THR A 68 -5.61 -6.71 -10.54
CA THR A 68 -5.03 -7.87 -11.24
C THR A 68 -4.65 -9.00 -10.28
N TYR A 69 -3.98 -8.70 -9.16
CA TYR A 69 -3.58 -9.76 -8.24
C TYR A 69 -4.75 -10.25 -7.36
N SER A 70 -5.74 -9.42 -7.06
CA SER A 70 -6.95 -9.88 -6.36
C SER A 70 -7.77 -10.87 -7.21
N GLU A 71 -7.88 -10.65 -8.52
CA GLU A 71 -8.52 -11.57 -9.47
C GLU A 71 -7.78 -12.91 -9.57
N MET A 72 -6.47 -12.92 -9.27
CA MET A 72 -5.65 -14.13 -9.15
C MET A 72 -5.74 -14.81 -7.77
N GLY A 73 -6.59 -14.31 -6.87
CA GLY A 73 -6.82 -14.89 -5.54
C GLY A 73 -5.85 -14.45 -4.45
N TYR A 74 -5.01 -13.43 -4.70
CA TYR A 74 -4.11 -12.90 -3.66
C TYR A 74 -4.84 -11.92 -2.74
N GLY A 75 -4.59 -12.04 -1.43
CA GLY A 75 -5.07 -11.08 -0.43
C GLY A 75 -4.22 -9.80 -0.38
N LEU A 76 -4.78 -8.71 0.17
CA LEU A 76 -4.11 -7.40 0.25
C LEU A 76 -2.66 -7.46 0.77
N PRO A 77 -2.34 -8.11 1.92
CA PRO A 77 -0.96 -8.18 2.39
C PRO A 77 -0.02 -8.89 1.41
N GLN A 78 -0.47 -9.94 0.71
CA GLN A 78 0.35 -10.63 -0.30
C GLN A 78 0.62 -9.75 -1.52
N ILE A 79 -0.37 -8.95 -1.94
CA ILE A 79 -0.21 -8.03 -3.07
C ILE A 79 0.77 -6.90 -2.70
N LEU A 80 0.63 -6.32 -1.51
CA LEU A 80 1.53 -5.28 -1.02
C LEU A 80 2.96 -5.81 -0.88
N GLU A 81 3.15 -7.04 -0.40
CA GLU A 81 4.47 -7.66 -0.26
C GLU A 81 5.18 -7.84 -1.61
N LYS A 82 4.44 -8.17 -2.68
CA LYS A 82 5.01 -8.28 -4.04
C LYS A 82 5.54 -6.94 -4.57
N LEU A 83 5.03 -5.81 -4.08
CA LEU A 83 5.55 -4.48 -4.39
C LEU A 83 6.72 -4.11 -3.47
N LYS A 84 7.94 -4.15 -4.02
CA LYS A 84 9.20 -3.90 -3.30
C LYS A 84 9.35 -2.47 -2.74
N CYS A 85 8.41 -1.57 -3.01
CA CYS A 85 8.44 -0.18 -2.57
C CYS A 85 7.82 0.07 -1.18
N PHE A 86 7.43 -0.97 -0.44
CA PHE A 86 6.93 -0.81 0.93
C PHE A 86 7.92 -1.37 1.96
N LYS A 87 7.89 -0.82 3.17
CA LYS A 87 8.61 -1.36 4.32
C LYS A 87 7.95 -2.68 4.74
N PRO A 88 8.72 -3.75 4.99
CA PRO A 88 8.17 -5.07 5.35
C PRO A 88 7.23 -5.06 6.56
N GLN A 89 7.43 -4.12 7.50
CA GLN A 89 6.58 -3.98 8.68
C GLN A 89 5.12 -3.68 8.32
N LEU A 90 4.84 -3.03 7.17
CA LEU A 90 3.47 -2.79 6.69
C LEU A 90 2.67 -4.09 6.66
N ILE A 91 3.27 -5.16 6.13
CA ILE A 91 2.62 -6.46 5.96
C ILE A 91 2.21 -7.03 7.33
N LYS A 92 3.07 -6.86 8.35
CA LYS A 92 2.79 -7.31 9.72
C LYS A 92 1.59 -6.58 10.33
N PHE A 93 1.52 -5.25 10.18
CA PHE A 93 0.40 -4.45 10.68
C PHE A 93 -0.91 -4.78 9.95
N VAL A 94 -0.86 -4.99 8.62
CA VAL A 94 -2.04 -5.42 7.85
C VAL A 94 -2.54 -6.78 8.32
N LEU A 95 -1.67 -7.80 8.38
CA LEU A 95 -2.04 -9.15 8.81
C LEU A 95 -2.60 -9.18 10.24
N GLN A 96 -1.97 -8.44 11.16
CA GLN A 96 -2.45 -8.35 12.54
C GLN A 96 -3.81 -7.63 12.63
N GLY A 97 -3.98 -6.58 11.84
CA GLY A 97 -5.22 -5.83 11.71
C GLY A 97 -6.38 -6.68 11.19
N GLU A 98 -6.15 -7.43 10.10
CA GLU A 98 -7.12 -8.36 9.52
C GLU A 98 -7.49 -9.46 10.52
N LYS A 99 -6.50 -10.12 11.14
CA LYS A 99 -6.71 -11.20 12.12
C LYS A 99 -7.57 -10.76 13.32
N ARG A 100 -7.48 -9.50 13.72
CA ARG A 100 -8.18 -8.95 14.90
C ARG A 100 -9.46 -8.20 14.54
N GLY A 101 -9.77 -8.01 13.26
CA GLY A 101 -10.83 -7.10 12.82
C GLY A 101 -10.57 -5.64 13.22
N LYS A 102 -9.31 -5.23 13.36
CA LYS A 102 -8.87 -3.91 13.87
C LYS A 102 -7.88 -3.23 12.92
N LEU A 103 -8.06 -3.40 11.62
CA LEU A 103 -7.13 -2.90 10.59
C LEU A 103 -6.92 -1.39 10.68
N GLU A 104 -7.97 -0.60 10.87
CA GLU A 104 -7.86 0.85 11.06
C GLU A 104 -6.94 1.21 12.23
N VAL A 105 -7.10 0.54 13.38
CA VAL A 105 -6.34 0.82 14.61
C VAL A 105 -4.86 0.49 14.42
N GLU A 106 -4.56 -0.70 13.89
CA GLU A 106 -3.19 -1.16 13.67
C GLU A 106 -2.46 -0.27 12.64
N LEU A 107 -3.13 0.12 11.55
CA LEU A 107 -2.53 1.01 10.55
C LEU A 107 -2.41 2.46 11.03
N LYS A 108 -3.33 2.95 11.86
CA LYS A 108 -3.22 4.29 12.48
C LYS A 108 -2.02 4.37 13.42
N LEU A 109 -1.81 3.34 14.22
CA LEU A 109 -0.61 3.20 15.05
C LEU A 109 0.65 3.21 14.18
N TYR A 110 0.66 2.41 13.09
CA TYR A 110 1.83 2.35 12.22
C TYR A 110 2.11 3.67 11.49
N SER A 111 1.08 4.41 11.06
CA SER A 111 1.22 5.74 10.46
C SER A 111 1.92 6.72 11.43
N GLN A 112 1.59 6.68 12.72
CA GLN A 112 2.24 7.50 13.74
C GLN A 112 3.72 7.11 13.98
N ILE A 113 4.08 5.86 13.75
CA ILE A 113 5.48 5.40 13.82
C ILE A 113 6.25 5.91 12.59
N LEU A 114 5.64 5.81 11.41
CA LEU A 114 6.26 6.21 10.13
C LEU A 114 6.51 7.71 10.04
N VAL A 115 5.56 8.55 10.48
CA VAL A 115 5.72 10.02 10.41
C VAL A 115 6.89 10.54 11.25
N LYS A 116 7.28 9.82 12.31
CA LYS A 116 8.46 10.17 13.14
C LYS A 116 9.80 9.82 12.49
N GLN A 117 9.77 9.05 11.41
CA GLN A 117 10.95 8.63 10.65
C GLN A 117 11.14 9.45 9.37
N ILE A 118 10.12 10.23 8.97
CA ILE A 118 10.15 11.16 7.83
C ILE A 118 10.76 12.47 8.31
#